data_AF-A0A8H4XEY1-F1
#
_entry.id   AF-A0A8H4XEY1-F1
#
_cell.length_a   1.000
_cell.length_b   1.000
_cell.length_c   1.000
_cell.angle_alpha   90.00
_cell.angle_beta   90.00
_cell.angle_gamma   90.00
#
_symmetry.space_group_name_H-M   'P 1'
#
loop_
_entity.id
_entity.type
_entity.pdbx_description
1 polymer ?
#
loop_
_entity_poly.entity_id
_entity_poly.type
_entity_poly.pdbx_seq_one_letter_code
_entity_poly.pdbx_strand_id
1 'polypeptide(L)'
;MSSLPIQARDAALQEAITLRPLPHIPFDPQHRETRKKHLDGVRHLLPAPQPIEGVIEQELLIPARDGYKIRTIHYRPRRASHGEESEDPAVQSPLIVLFHEGG
;
A
#
# COMPACT_ATOMS: atom_id res chain seq x y z
N MET A 1 -38.49 -4.40 -7.64
CA MET A 1 -37.01 -4.38 -7.68
C MET A 1 -36.56 -2.93 -7.60
N SER A 2 -36.03 -2.52 -6.44
CA SER A 2 -35.56 -1.15 -6.21
C SER A 2 -34.18 -1.01 -6.87
N SER A 3 -34.12 -0.25 -7.96
CA SER A 3 -32.85 0.27 -8.48
C SER A 3 -32.39 1.35 -7.52
N LEU A 4 -31.31 1.10 -6.78
CA LEU A 4 -30.66 2.14 -5.99
C LEU A 4 -30.34 3.32 -6.94
N PRO A 5 -30.68 4.57 -6.57
CA PRO A 5 -30.30 5.72 -7.37
C PRO A 5 -28.78 5.73 -7.49
N ILE A 6 -28.28 5.97 -8.71
CA ILE A 6 -26.85 6.21 -8.95
C ILE A 6 -26.46 7.36 -8.02
N GLN A 7 -25.81 7.03 -6.90
CA GLN A 7 -25.24 8.04 -6.02
C GLN A 7 -24.34 8.91 -6.89
N ALA A 8 -24.56 10.22 -6.87
CA ALA A 8 -23.70 11.16 -7.56
C ALA A 8 -22.26 10.80 -7.18
N ARG A 9 -21.44 10.49 -8.19
CA ARG A 9 -20.05 10.12 -7.95
C ARG A 9 -19.38 11.27 -7.20
N ASP A 10 -18.60 10.96 -6.18
CA ASP A 10 -17.85 11.96 -5.43
C ASP A 10 -16.99 12.78 -6.41
N ALA A 11 -17.15 14.11 -6.37
CA ALA A 11 -16.53 15.01 -7.33
C ALA A 11 -15.00 15.00 -7.24
N ALA A 12 -14.45 14.88 -6.02
CA ALA A 12 -13.01 14.79 -5.81
C ALA A 12 -12.46 13.45 -6.32
N LEU A 13 -13.22 12.36 -6.16
CA LEU A 13 -12.86 11.07 -6.74
C LEU A 13 -12.87 11.13 -8.28
N GLN A 14 -13.88 11.77 -8.89
CA GLN A 14 -13.94 11.95 -10.34
C GLN A 14 -12.76 12.77 -10.87
N GLU A 15 -12.40 13.85 -10.18
CA GLU A 15 -11.25 14.67 -10.53
C GLU A 15 -9.94 13.87 -10.45
N ALA A 16 -9.74 13.12 -9.35
CA ALA A 16 -8.55 12.29 -9.17
C ALA A 16 -8.38 11.21 -10.25
N ILE A 17 -9.48 10.56 -10.66
CA ILE A 17 -9.47 9.57 -11.77
C ILE A 17 -9.17 10.25 -13.11
N THR A 18 -9.70 11.45 -13.34
CA THR A 18 -9.48 12.20 -14.59
C THR A 18 -8.02 12.62 -14.73
N LEU A 19 -7.38 13.03 -13.63
CA LEU A 19 -5.95 13.39 -13.60
C LEU A 19 -5.02 12.19 -13.83
N ARG A 20 -5.51 10.97 -13.59
CA ARG A 20 -4.73 9.72 -13.69
C ARG A 20 -5.54 8.66 -14.44
N PRO A 21 -5.73 8.84 -15.77
CA PRO A 21 -6.56 7.93 -16.53
C PRO A 21 -5.99 6.52 -16.47
N LEU A 22 -6.90 5.54 -16.31
CA LEU A 22 -6.57 4.13 -16.45
C LEU A 22 -6.13 3.88 -17.90
N PRO A 23 -5.02 3.18 -18.13
CA PRO A 23 -4.59 2.87 -19.48
C PRO A 23 -5.65 1.96 -20.13
N HIS A 24 -6.14 2.34 -21.31
CA HIS A 24 -6.98 1.46 -22.13
C HIS A 24 -6.11 0.33 -22.68
N ILE A 25 -6.13 -0.82 -22.03
CA ILE A 25 -5.44 -2.02 -22.51
C ILE A 25 -6.40 -3.20 -22.32
N PRO A 26 -6.94 -3.81 -23.40
CA PRO A 26 -7.38 -5.19 -23.27
C PRO A 26 -6.12 -6.02 -22.96
N PHE A 27 -5.95 -6.43 -21.72
CA PHE A 27 -4.87 -7.33 -21.34
C PHE A 27 -5.47 -8.71 -21.11
N ASP A 28 -4.81 -9.73 -21.65
CA ASP A 28 -5.10 -11.10 -21.27
C ASP A 28 -4.30 -11.42 -19.99
N PRO A 29 -4.97 -11.62 -18.84
CA PRO A 29 -4.31 -11.95 -17.58
C PRO A 29 -3.70 -13.35 -17.58
N GLN A 30 -3.86 -14.18 -18.60
CA GLN A 30 -3.28 -15.52 -18.61
C GLN A 30 -1.80 -15.50 -19.03
N HIS A 31 -1.39 -14.51 -19.81
CA HIS A 31 -0.02 -14.38 -20.30
C HIS A 31 0.84 -13.54 -19.34
N ARG A 32 2.02 -14.05 -18.94
CA ARG A 32 2.89 -13.38 -17.96
C ARG A 32 3.43 -12.04 -18.46
N GLU A 33 3.78 -11.96 -19.75
CA GLU A 33 4.36 -10.75 -20.34
C GLU A 33 3.34 -9.62 -20.51
N THR A 34 2.09 -9.95 -20.88
CA THR A 34 1.00 -8.97 -20.99
C THR A 34 0.63 -8.42 -19.61
N ARG A 35 0.59 -9.28 -18.59
CA ARG A 35 0.39 -8.87 -17.19
C ARG A 35 1.49 -7.91 -16.73
N LYS A 36 2.76 -8.21 -17.02
CA LYS A 36 3.87 -7.31 -16.69
C LYS A 36 3.69 -5.93 -17.34
N LYS A 37 3.41 -5.89 -18.64
CA LYS A 37 3.18 -4.63 -19.38
C LYS A 37 1.99 -3.85 -18.81
N HIS A 38 0.93 -4.55 -18.40
CA HIS A 38 -0.20 -3.93 -17.73
C HIS A 38 0.20 -3.31 -16.38
N LEU A 39 0.90 -4.04 -15.53
CA LEU A 39 1.39 -3.56 -14.23
C LEU A 39 2.34 -2.36 -14.36
N ASP A 40 3.26 -2.41 -15.33
CA ASP A 40 4.14 -1.28 -15.64
C ASP A 40 3.32 -0.05 -16.09
N GLY A 41 2.27 -0.26 -16.88
CA GLY A 41 1.39 0.79 -17.39
C GLY A 41 0.44 1.40 -16.36
N VAL A 42 0.18 0.75 -15.22
CA VAL A 42 -0.63 1.30 -14.10
C VAL A 42 0.23 1.83 -12.95
N ARG A 43 1.56 1.71 -13.03
CA ARG A 43 2.46 2.10 -11.95
C ARG A 43 2.37 3.59 -11.59
N HIS A 44 2.02 4.46 -12.53
CA HIS A 44 1.81 5.89 -12.28
C HIS A 44 0.61 6.19 -11.37
N LEU A 45 -0.31 5.24 -11.22
CA LEU A 45 -1.45 5.36 -10.31
C LEU A 45 -1.03 5.19 -8.85
N LEU A 46 0.09 4.52 -8.60
CA LEU A 46 0.66 4.24 -7.30
C LEU A 46 1.81 5.24 -7.05
N PRO A 47 1.54 6.41 -6.45
CA PRO A 47 2.59 7.39 -6.20
C PRO A 47 3.69 6.78 -5.32
N ALA A 48 4.92 7.25 -5.52
CA ALA A 48 6.02 6.86 -4.65
C ALA A 48 5.66 7.24 -3.19
N PRO A 49 5.76 6.30 -2.23
CA PRO A 49 5.47 6.58 -0.84
C PRO A 49 6.40 7.70 -0.35
N GLN A 50 5.81 8.69 0.31
CA GLN A 50 6.55 9.76 0.98
C GLN A 50 6.77 9.39 2.44
N PRO A 51 7.82 9.93 3.10
CA PRO A 51 8.00 9.75 4.53
C PRO A 51 6.75 10.21 5.29
N ILE A 52 6.30 9.39 6.25
CA ILE A 52 5.17 9.73 7.10
C ILE A 52 5.71 10.46 8.34
N GLU A 53 5.26 11.70 8.56
CA GLU A 53 5.66 12.49 9.72
C GLU A 53 5.32 11.77 11.04
N GLY A 54 6.25 11.78 11.99
CA GLY A 54 6.04 11.12 13.29
C GLY A 54 6.06 9.58 13.21
N VAL A 55 6.44 8.97 12.08
CA VAL A 55 6.60 7.52 11.92
C VAL A 55 8.04 7.19 11.58
N ILE A 56 8.51 6.05 12.10
CA ILE A 56 9.77 5.43 11.74
C ILE A 56 9.44 4.24 10.84
N GLU A 57 10.03 4.25 9.66
CA GLU A 57 9.97 3.16 8.69
C GLU A 57 11.27 2.36 8.77
N GLN A 58 11.16 1.03 8.84
CA GLN A 58 12.31 0.12 8.88
C GLN A 58 12.06 -1.07 7.95
N GLU A 59 13.02 -1.37 7.08
CA GLU A 59 13.00 -2.59 6.28
C GLU A 59 13.52 -3.78 7.12
N LEU A 60 12.76 -4.88 7.11
CA LEU A 60 13.09 -6.15 7.73
C LEU A 60 13.10 -7.25 6.67
N LEU A 61 14.06 -8.16 6.77
CA LEU A 61 14.14 -9.35 5.92
C LEU A 61 13.71 -10.57 6.73
N ILE A 62 12.46 -10.99 6.55
CA ILE A 62 11.88 -12.12 7.29
C ILE A 62 12.13 -13.42 6.50
N PRO A 63 12.74 -14.45 7.09
CA PRO A 63 12.96 -15.73 6.40
C PRO A 63 11.64 -16.47 6.19
N ALA A 64 11.38 -16.87 4.95
CA ALA A 64 10.32 -17.79 4.56
C ALA A 64 10.76 -19.25 4.79
N ARG A 65 9.79 -20.17 4.73
CA ARG A 65 10.01 -21.61 4.98
C ARG A 65 10.99 -22.25 4.00
N ASP A 66 11.06 -21.75 2.78
CA ASP A 66 11.94 -22.20 1.70
C ASP A 66 13.32 -21.52 1.74
N GLY A 67 13.59 -20.68 2.73
CA GLY A 67 14.83 -19.91 2.85
C GLY A 67 14.85 -18.61 2.05
N TYR A 68 13.78 -18.29 1.31
CA TYR A 68 13.64 -16.97 0.68
C TYR A 68 13.51 -15.87 1.74
N LYS A 69 13.99 -14.65 1.46
CA LYS A 69 13.86 -13.52 2.39
C LYS A 69 12.75 -12.58 1.93
N ILE A 70 11.67 -12.52 2.70
CA ILE A 70 10.55 -11.63 2.45
C ILE A 70 10.91 -10.24 2.94
N ARG A 71 11.00 -9.29 2.02
CA ARG A 71 11.17 -7.87 2.35
C ARG A 71 9.87 -7.34 2.96
N THR A 72 9.96 -6.90 4.22
CA THR A 72 8.82 -6.42 5.00
C THR A 72 9.12 -5.01 5.48
N ILE A 73 8.18 -4.08 5.31
CA ILE A 73 8.33 -2.72 5.82
C ILE A 73 7.57 -2.61 7.13
N HIS A 74 8.28 -2.26 8.20
CA HIS A 74 7.74 -2.07 9.53
C HIS A 74 7.61 -0.58 9.83
N TYR A 75 6.37 -0.15 10.11
CA TYR A 75 6.04 1.21 10.50
C TYR A 75 5.75 1.26 12.00
N ARG A 76 6.37 2.19 12.71
CA ARG A 76 6.07 2.45 14.12
C ARG A 76 6.05 3.94 14.43
N PRO A 77 5.24 4.42 15.38
CA PRO A 77 5.31 5.81 15.82
C PRO A 77 6.71 6.17 16.31
N ARG A 78 7.20 7.35 15.93
CA ARG A 78 8.31 8.02 16.58
C ARG A 78 7.79 8.47 17.94
N ARG A 79 8.22 7.83 19.03
CA ARG A 79 7.85 8.31 20.38
C ARG A 79 8.31 9.76 20.52
N ALA A 80 7.41 10.64 20.96
CA ALA A 80 7.78 12.03 21.23
C ALA A 80 8.92 12.01 22.25
N SER A 81 10.03 12.65 21.91
CA SER A 81 11.20 12.84 22.76
C SER A 81 10.89 13.83 23.89
N HIS A 82 9.91 13.49 24.72
CA HIS A 82 9.65 14.11 26.00
C HIS A 82 9.52 13.01 27.05
N GLY A 83 10.68 12.58 27.56
CA GLY A 83 10.79 12.04 28.91
C GLY A 83 10.97 10.54 29.07
N GLU A 84 10.63 9.69 28.10
CA GLU A 84 10.82 8.23 28.25
C GLU A 84 11.23 7.59 26.92
N GLU A 85 12.52 7.69 26.59
CA GLU A 85 13.22 6.58 25.92
C GLU A 85 13.34 5.42 26.92
N SER A 86 12.22 4.96 27.44
CA SER A 86 12.22 3.62 28.01
C SER A 86 12.18 2.70 26.81
N GLU A 87 13.30 2.07 26.52
CA GLU A 87 13.35 0.74 25.91
C GLU A 87 12.60 -0.28 26.81
N ASP A 88 11.48 0.10 27.45
CA ASP A 88 10.66 -0.80 28.21
C ASP A 88 10.01 -1.76 27.21
N PRO A 89 10.36 -3.04 27.23
CA PRO A 89 9.63 -4.05 26.47
C PRO A 89 8.15 -4.15 26.93
N ALA A 90 7.77 -3.46 28.03
CA ALA A 90 6.42 -3.46 28.57
C ALA A 90 5.39 -2.60 27.80
N VAL A 91 5.80 -1.60 27.00
CA VAL A 91 4.84 -0.83 26.19
C VAL A 91 4.53 -1.58 24.89
N GLN A 92 3.69 -2.60 25.02
CA GLN A 92 3.17 -3.37 23.90
C GLN A 92 2.22 -2.51 23.08
N SER A 93 2.53 -2.31 21.80
CA SER A 93 1.61 -1.71 20.84
C SER A 93 0.89 -2.81 20.07
N PRO A 94 -0.38 -2.61 19.67
CA PRO A 94 -1.05 -3.57 18.80
C PRO A 94 -0.26 -3.73 17.50
N LEU A 95 -0.02 -4.97 17.11
CA LEU A 95 0.61 -5.31 15.84
C LEU A 95 -0.46 -5.56 14.78
N ILE A 96 -0.38 -4.84 13.67
CA ILE A 96 -1.19 -5.07 12.48
C ILE A 96 -0.27 -5.56 11.37
N VAL A 97 -0.60 -6.72 10.79
CA VAL A 97 0.09 -7.25 9.62
C VAL A 97 -0.79 -6.99 8.40
N LEU A 98 -0.24 -6.26 7.43
CA LEU A 98 -0.94 -5.91 6.20
C LEU A 98 -0.29 -6.64 5.02
N PHE A 99 -1.11 -7.33 4.23
CA PHE A 99 -0.73 -7.86 2.94
C PHE A 99 -1.35 -6.96 1.88
N HIS A 100 -0.52 -6.38 1.00
CA HIS A 100 -1.05 -5.54 -0.06
C HIS A 100 -1.78 -6.42 -1.10
N GLU A 101 -2.86 -5.88 -1.65
CA GLU A 101 -3.57 -6.49 -2.78
C GLU A 101 -2.83 -6.24 -4.11
N GLY A 102 -3.31 -6.83 -5.20
CA GLY A 102 -2.78 -6.55 -6.55
C GLY A 102 -2.65 -7.72 -7.52
N GLY A 103 -2.92 -8.96 -7.08
CA GLY A 103 -3.02 -10.14 -7.94
C GLY A 103 -1.72 -10.56 -8.61
#